data_AF-A0A410JQV9-F1
#
_entry.id   AF-A0A410JQV9-F1
#
_cell.length_a   1.000
_cell.length_b   1.000
_cell.length_c   1.000
_cell.angle_alpha   90.00
_cell.angle_beta   90.00
_cell.angle_gamma   90.00
#
_symmetry.space_group_name_H-M   'P 1'
#
loop_
_entity.id
_entity.type
_entity.pdbx_description
1 polymer ?
#
loop_
_entity_poly.entity_id
_entity_poly.type
_entity_poly.pdbx_seq_one_letter_code
_entity_poly.pdbx_strand_id
1 'polypeptide(L)'
;MVKIKKYYETIINDNLKEFIELEKTYGLDIFLEEDISIIAECASYNAIKICDYLYKKGMSLDMVSNPFQYNALYNSILHGNLSLAKWLLLNKANPNGNILANGTPIDVALYNLGKILLEIAFDPKHPKKKINLDNKELQEKLKNTAEYQEYKEIIELLLNNGADPNIIIPSLCKTALDTCYSYSYKEIETLLLKYNAVSARKNIDFTNSNNASILQYLQNNVGQILNTEFNSNRIQDITLRLALIEKNSKLKLLFTDGLYKSDSMCELMMCLDSYIAVNQQLIDSDNPYNFFMNVLLDISHNITTNKITPYEGMIFDQICLPNIKFPKNIDGLMLIDYQLSKDDNIFEYTNNVTLWLLLPFRYPKTGKFNAQTLEKFIKKYKTAKWDKVAYLLEKGEMGGYLPIFENTIRENN
;
A
#
# COMPACT_ATOMS: atom_id res chain seq x y z
N MET A 1 -23.92 -2.58 -20.79
CA MET A 1 -24.72 -3.54 -19.96
C MET A 1 -25.19 -4.85 -20.65
N VAL A 2 -26.15 -4.88 -21.58
CA VAL A 2 -26.72 -6.18 -22.10
C VAL A 2 -25.66 -7.09 -22.75
N LYS A 3 -24.72 -6.51 -23.49
CA LYS A 3 -23.61 -7.26 -24.14
C LYS A 3 -22.67 -7.89 -23.11
N ILE A 4 -22.23 -7.10 -22.13
CA ILE A 4 -21.34 -7.54 -21.04
C ILE A 4 -21.96 -8.69 -20.26
N LYS A 5 -23.28 -8.63 -19.99
CA LYS A 5 -23.98 -9.75 -19.32
C LYS A 5 -23.81 -11.08 -20.06
N LYS A 6 -23.89 -11.08 -21.40
CA LYS A 6 -23.68 -12.31 -22.20
C LYS A 6 -22.25 -12.85 -22.04
N TYR A 7 -21.26 -11.96 -22.03
CA TYR A 7 -19.88 -12.39 -21.76
C TYR A 7 -19.74 -13.01 -20.36
N TYR A 8 -20.34 -12.41 -19.33
CA TYR A 8 -20.33 -13.00 -18.00
C TYR A 8 -20.96 -14.40 -17.96
N GLU A 9 -22.05 -14.63 -18.71
CA GLU A 9 -22.64 -15.97 -18.82
C GLU A 9 -21.64 -16.98 -19.42
N THR A 10 -20.83 -16.57 -20.41
CA THR A 10 -19.77 -17.44 -20.96
C THR A 10 -18.62 -17.64 -19.98
N ILE A 11 -18.23 -16.62 -19.23
CA ILE A 11 -17.14 -16.66 -18.24
C ILE A 11 -17.52 -17.58 -17.07
N ILE A 12 -18.72 -17.42 -16.50
CA ILE A 12 -19.23 -18.25 -15.40
C ILE A 12 -19.22 -19.74 -15.74
N ASN A 13 -19.49 -20.08 -17.00
CA ASN A 13 -19.54 -21.47 -17.47
C ASN A 13 -18.24 -21.94 -18.15
N ASP A 14 -17.21 -21.10 -18.21
CA ASP A 14 -15.98 -21.31 -19.00
C ASP A 14 -16.25 -21.79 -20.45
N ASN A 15 -17.30 -21.23 -21.07
CA ASN A 15 -17.76 -21.58 -22.41
C ASN A 15 -16.96 -20.84 -23.49
N LEU A 16 -15.75 -21.33 -23.77
CA LEU A 16 -14.84 -20.72 -24.74
C LEU A 16 -15.44 -20.56 -26.15
N LYS A 17 -16.28 -21.49 -26.60
CA LYS A 17 -16.85 -21.44 -27.96
C LYS A 17 -17.76 -20.23 -28.11
N GLU A 18 -18.71 -20.07 -27.18
CA GLU A 18 -19.64 -18.95 -27.18
C GLU A 18 -18.92 -17.64 -26.89
N PHE A 19 -17.90 -17.65 -26.01
CA PHE A 19 -17.06 -16.49 -25.77
C PHE A 19 -16.41 -15.97 -27.07
N ILE A 20 -15.85 -16.87 -27.89
CA ILE A 20 -15.24 -16.51 -29.19
C ILE A 20 -16.30 -15.98 -30.17
N GLU A 21 -17.53 -16.51 -30.15
CA GLU A 21 -18.63 -16.00 -30.98
C GLU A 21 -19.04 -14.58 -30.57
N LEU A 22 -19.12 -14.31 -29.26
CA LEU A 22 -19.35 -12.97 -28.73
C LEU A 22 -18.21 -12.01 -29.09
N GLU A 23 -16.96 -12.45 -28.95
CA GLU A 23 -15.78 -11.67 -29.33
C GLU A 23 -15.82 -11.25 -30.80
N LYS A 24 -16.11 -12.18 -31.72
CA LYS A 24 -16.25 -11.87 -33.15
C LYS A 24 -17.36 -10.88 -33.44
N THR A 25 -18.40 -10.86 -32.62
CA THR A 25 -19.59 -10.03 -32.84
C THR A 25 -19.44 -8.63 -32.23
N TYR A 26 -18.84 -8.54 -31.04
CA TYR A 26 -18.84 -7.31 -30.23
C TYR A 26 -17.45 -6.76 -29.90
N GLY A 27 -16.38 -7.53 -30.12
CA GLY A 27 -15.03 -7.18 -29.68
C GLY A 27 -14.86 -7.23 -28.16
N LEU A 28 -13.63 -6.98 -27.70
CA LEU A 28 -13.27 -6.90 -26.28
C LEU A 28 -13.20 -5.45 -25.75
N ASP A 29 -13.30 -4.44 -26.63
CA ASP A 29 -13.19 -3.03 -26.24
C ASP A 29 -14.29 -2.60 -25.25
N ILE A 30 -15.42 -3.31 -25.26
CA ILE A 30 -16.52 -3.12 -24.31
C ILE A 30 -16.10 -3.25 -22.84
N PHE A 31 -15.02 -3.99 -22.54
CA PHE A 31 -14.51 -4.12 -21.16
C PHE A 31 -13.66 -2.92 -20.77
N LEU A 32 -12.92 -2.33 -21.72
CA LEU A 32 -12.13 -1.13 -21.50
C LEU A 32 -13.03 0.09 -21.24
N GLU A 33 -14.12 0.22 -21.99
CA GLU A 33 -15.10 1.31 -21.82
C GLU A 33 -15.72 1.34 -20.42
N GLU A 34 -15.76 0.21 -19.73
CA GLU A 34 -16.42 0.04 -18.43
C GLU A 34 -15.42 -0.21 -17.29
N ASP A 35 -14.12 0.01 -17.52
CA ASP A 35 -13.04 -0.17 -16.54
C ASP A 35 -13.00 -1.60 -15.95
N ILE A 36 -13.28 -2.62 -16.77
CA ILE A 36 -13.32 -4.05 -16.38
C ILE A 36 -12.07 -4.75 -16.90
N SER A 37 -11.40 -5.52 -16.03
CA SER A 37 -10.28 -6.39 -16.44
C SER A 37 -10.85 -7.77 -16.70
N ILE A 38 -11.03 -8.11 -17.98
CA ILE A 38 -11.59 -9.40 -18.39
C ILE A 38 -10.76 -10.59 -17.90
N ILE A 39 -9.43 -10.45 -17.83
CA ILE A 39 -8.53 -11.45 -17.28
C ILE A 39 -8.79 -11.64 -15.77
N ALA A 40 -9.01 -10.55 -15.03
CA ALA A 40 -9.39 -10.63 -13.62
C ALA A 40 -10.78 -11.26 -13.43
N GLU A 41 -11.75 -10.99 -14.31
CA GLU A 41 -13.06 -11.64 -14.27
C GLU A 41 -12.98 -13.14 -14.52
N CYS A 42 -12.19 -13.58 -15.52
CA CYS A 42 -11.94 -15.00 -15.73
C CYS A 42 -11.35 -15.64 -14.46
N ALA A 43 -10.48 -14.92 -13.75
CA ALA A 43 -9.90 -15.35 -12.48
C ALA A 43 -10.93 -15.51 -11.37
N SER A 44 -11.88 -14.57 -11.24
CA SER A 44 -12.95 -14.60 -10.24
C SER A 44 -13.95 -15.76 -10.43
N TYR A 45 -14.18 -16.19 -11.67
CA TYR A 45 -15.13 -17.26 -12.02
C TYR A 45 -14.48 -18.59 -12.42
N ASN A 46 -13.17 -18.72 -12.23
CA ASN A 46 -12.41 -19.93 -12.58
C ASN A 46 -12.48 -20.32 -14.08
N ALA A 47 -12.60 -19.33 -14.97
CA ALA A 47 -12.73 -19.53 -16.41
C ALA A 47 -11.35 -19.78 -17.07
N ILE A 48 -10.75 -20.94 -16.77
CA ILE A 48 -9.37 -21.26 -17.17
C ILE A 48 -9.21 -21.29 -18.69
N LYS A 49 -10.17 -21.86 -19.44
CA LYS A 49 -10.06 -21.97 -20.91
C LYS A 49 -10.14 -20.60 -21.58
N ILE A 50 -11.02 -19.74 -21.08
CA ILE A 50 -11.15 -18.37 -21.59
C ILE A 50 -9.90 -17.56 -21.22
N CYS A 51 -9.41 -17.67 -19.99
CA CYS A 51 -8.18 -17.01 -19.56
C CYS A 51 -6.97 -17.43 -20.42
N ASP A 52 -6.79 -18.73 -20.65
CA ASP A 52 -5.75 -19.28 -21.51
C ASP A 52 -5.86 -18.78 -22.96
N TYR A 53 -7.07 -18.71 -23.51
CA TYR A 53 -7.30 -18.16 -24.84
C TYR A 53 -6.88 -16.69 -24.93
N LEU A 54 -7.29 -15.86 -23.97
CA LEU A 54 -6.96 -14.43 -23.93
C LEU A 54 -5.45 -14.20 -23.74
N TYR A 55 -4.81 -15.00 -22.88
CA TYR A 55 -3.36 -14.97 -22.69
C TYR A 55 -2.61 -15.33 -23.98
N LYS A 56 -3.04 -16.38 -24.69
CA LYS A 56 -2.48 -16.76 -26.00
C LYS A 56 -2.65 -15.69 -27.08
N LYS A 57 -3.61 -14.79 -26.93
CA LYS A 57 -3.77 -13.60 -27.79
C LYS A 57 -2.86 -12.43 -27.39
N GLY A 58 -2.04 -12.59 -26.36
CA GLY A 58 -1.10 -11.58 -25.90
C GLY A 58 -1.64 -10.65 -24.82
N MET A 59 -2.81 -10.94 -24.23
CA MET A 59 -3.27 -10.16 -23.08
C MET A 59 -2.39 -10.44 -21.85
N SER A 60 -1.97 -9.37 -21.18
CA SER A 60 -1.18 -9.50 -19.95
C SER A 60 -2.01 -10.11 -18.82
N LEU A 61 -1.43 -11.08 -18.10
CA LEU A 61 -2.03 -11.68 -16.90
C LEU A 61 -2.11 -10.70 -15.72
N ASP A 62 -1.29 -9.66 -15.76
CA ASP A 62 -1.21 -8.62 -14.74
C ASP A 62 -2.01 -7.37 -15.10
N MET A 63 -2.86 -7.45 -16.13
CA MET A 63 -3.74 -6.34 -16.53
C MET A 63 -4.72 -5.99 -15.42
N VAL A 64 -4.76 -4.70 -15.08
CA VAL A 64 -5.66 -4.14 -14.07
C VAL A 64 -6.35 -2.90 -14.64
N SER A 65 -7.68 -2.93 -14.67
CA SER A 65 -8.52 -1.78 -15.02
C SER A 65 -9.60 -1.50 -13.96
N ASN A 66 -9.76 -2.37 -12.97
CA ASN A 66 -10.75 -2.18 -11.91
C ASN A 66 -10.31 -1.14 -10.86
N PRO A 67 -11.25 -0.45 -10.19
CA PRO A 67 -10.94 0.60 -9.22
C PRO A 67 -10.15 0.11 -7.99
N PHE A 68 -10.25 -1.18 -7.66
CA PHE A 68 -9.55 -1.78 -6.51
C PHE A 68 -8.13 -2.23 -6.82
N GLN A 69 -7.74 -2.11 -8.08
CA GLN A 69 -6.44 -2.48 -8.59
C GLN A 69 -6.09 -3.98 -8.48
N TYR A 70 -7.06 -4.87 -8.28
CA TYR A 70 -6.79 -6.31 -8.13
C TYR A 70 -6.49 -6.97 -9.49
N ASN A 71 -5.37 -7.67 -9.63
CA ASN A 71 -5.06 -8.46 -10.83
C ASN A 71 -5.73 -9.85 -10.81
N ALA A 72 -5.56 -10.64 -11.86
CA ALA A 72 -6.14 -11.97 -11.95
C ALA A 72 -5.65 -12.91 -10.84
N LEU A 73 -4.36 -12.91 -10.53
CA LEU A 73 -3.81 -13.79 -9.49
C LEU A 73 -4.46 -13.49 -8.13
N TYR A 74 -4.55 -12.23 -7.74
CA TYR A 74 -5.24 -11.83 -6.51
C TYR A 74 -6.70 -12.32 -6.48
N ASN A 75 -7.47 -12.08 -7.55
CA ASN A 75 -8.88 -12.47 -7.62
C ASN A 75 -9.07 -13.99 -7.58
N SER A 76 -8.25 -14.76 -8.30
CA SER A 76 -8.33 -16.22 -8.27
C SER A 76 -8.16 -16.77 -6.84
N ILE A 77 -7.22 -16.24 -6.07
CA ILE A 77 -7.00 -16.66 -4.68
C ILE A 77 -8.14 -16.17 -3.78
N LEU A 78 -8.58 -14.91 -3.93
CA LEU A 78 -9.70 -14.32 -3.18
C LEU A 78 -10.96 -15.20 -3.25
N HIS A 79 -11.27 -15.68 -4.45
CA HIS A 79 -12.46 -16.49 -4.73
C HIS A 79 -12.24 -18.00 -4.54
N GLY A 80 -11.05 -18.44 -4.11
CA GLY A 80 -10.74 -19.85 -3.88
C GLY A 80 -10.54 -20.67 -5.17
N ASN A 81 -10.33 -20.01 -6.31
CA ASN A 81 -10.08 -20.63 -7.61
C ASN A 81 -8.62 -21.04 -7.75
N LEU A 82 -8.15 -21.91 -6.85
CA LEU A 82 -6.73 -22.21 -6.69
C LEU A 82 -6.10 -22.92 -7.89
N SER A 83 -6.90 -23.64 -8.69
CA SER A 83 -6.45 -24.24 -9.95
C SER A 83 -6.02 -23.18 -10.97
N LEU A 84 -6.81 -22.10 -11.11
CA LEU A 84 -6.46 -20.98 -11.96
C LEU A 84 -5.30 -20.17 -11.37
N ALA A 85 -5.23 -20.01 -10.04
CA ALA A 85 -4.09 -19.37 -9.39
C ALA A 85 -2.77 -20.10 -9.70
N LYS A 86 -2.75 -21.44 -9.61
CA LYS A 86 -1.60 -22.27 -10.02
C LYS A 86 -1.27 -22.10 -11.49
N TRP A 87 -2.27 -22.08 -12.36
CA TRP A 87 -2.06 -21.87 -13.80
C TRP A 87 -1.45 -20.48 -14.09
N LEU A 88 -1.93 -19.42 -13.44
CA LEU A 88 -1.39 -18.07 -13.58
C LEU A 88 0.09 -18.01 -13.16
N LEU A 89 0.45 -18.66 -12.05
CA LEU A 89 1.83 -18.70 -11.57
C LEU A 89 2.75 -19.50 -12.52
N LEU A 90 2.29 -20.63 -13.04
CA LEU A 90 3.02 -21.39 -14.06
C LEU A 90 3.25 -20.58 -15.35
N ASN A 91 2.34 -19.66 -15.66
CA ASN A 91 2.43 -18.74 -16.80
C ASN A 91 3.02 -17.37 -16.43
N LYS A 92 3.80 -17.29 -15.35
CA LYS A 92 4.61 -16.11 -14.99
C LYS A 92 3.81 -14.84 -14.68
N ALA A 93 2.57 -14.97 -14.21
CA ALA A 93 1.88 -13.83 -13.58
C ALA A 93 2.69 -13.30 -12.39
N ASN A 94 2.70 -11.99 -12.18
CA ASN A 94 3.44 -11.37 -11.09
C ASN A 94 2.94 -11.90 -9.72
N PRO A 95 3.78 -12.60 -8.94
CA PRO A 95 3.35 -13.23 -7.69
C PRO A 95 3.07 -12.21 -6.57
N ASN A 96 3.51 -10.95 -6.74
CA ASN A 96 3.23 -9.86 -5.81
C ASN A 96 1.89 -9.16 -6.10
N GLY A 97 1.24 -9.49 -7.21
CA GLY A 97 0.03 -8.81 -7.65
C GLY A 97 0.30 -7.39 -8.14
N ASN A 98 -0.71 -6.53 -8.05
CA ASN A 98 -0.55 -5.09 -8.29
C ASN A 98 -0.33 -4.39 -6.94
N ILE A 99 0.75 -3.64 -6.84
CA ILE A 99 1.19 -2.95 -5.62
C ILE A 99 0.25 -1.82 -5.15
N LEU A 100 -0.63 -1.35 -6.03
CA LEU A 100 -1.67 -0.37 -5.72
C LEU A 100 -2.90 -1.00 -5.08
N ALA A 101 -3.02 -2.33 -5.13
CA ALA A 101 -4.04 -3.06 -4.41
C ALA A 101 -3.78 -2.99 -2.89
N ASN A 102 -4.85 -3.15 -2.11
CA ASN A 102 -4.73 -3.20 -0.66
C ASN A 102 -4.33 -4.60 -0.15
N GLY A 103 -3.17 -5.10 -0.59
CA GLY A 103 -2.61 -6.40 -0.19
C GLY A 103 -2.11 -7.23 -1.37
N THR A 104 -1.30 -8.24 -1.06
CA THR A 104 -0.67 -9.15 -2.02
C THR A 104 -1.47 -10.45 -2.20
N PRO A 105 -1.15 -11.27 -3.22
CA PRO A 105 -1.59 -12.67 -3.33
C PRO A 105 -1.34 -13.51 -2.06
N ILE A 106 -0.24 -13.30 -1.33
CA ILE A 106 0.02 -13.98 -0.05
C ILE A 106 -0.99 -13.51 1.01
N ASP A 107 -1.22 -12.20 1.11
CA ASP A 107 -2.13 -11.64 2.13
C ASP A 107 -3.57 -12.12 1.94
N VAL A 108 -4.03 -12.25 0.69
CA VAL A 108 -5.38 -12.75 0.42
C VAL A 108 -5.52 -14.25 0.71
N ALA A 109 -4.47 -15.05 0.48
CA ALA A 109 -4.45 -16.45 0.92
C ALA A 109 -4.57 -16.56 2.45
N LEU A 110 -3.81 -15.74 3.19
CA LEU A 110 -3.90 -15.66 4.65
C LEU A 110 -5.27 -15.17 5.14
N TYR A 111 -5.87 -14.21 4.44
CA TYR A 111 -7.21 -13.73 4.74
C TYR A 111 -8.28 -14.82 4.57
N ASN A 112 -8.19 -15.64 3.51
CA ASN A 112 -9.11 -16.76 3.31
C ASN A 112 -8.91 -17.87 4.35
N LEU A 113 -7.68 -18.13 4.78
CA LEU A 113 -7.42 -18.99 5.94
C LEU A 113 -8.04 -18.41 7.22
N GLY A 114 -8.07 -17.08 7.35
CA GLY A 114 -8.77 -16.36 8.41
C GLY A 114 -10.25 -16.69 8.45
N LYS A 115 -10.91 -16.67 7.30
CA LYS A 115 -12.32 -17.03 7.18
C LYS A 115 -12.56 -18.48 7.60
N ILE A 116 -11.77 -19.42 7.07
CA ILE A 116 -11.90 -20.84 7.38
C ILE A 116 -11.71 -21.08 8.89
N LEU A 117 -10.71 -20.45 9.50
CA LEU A 117 -10.48 -20.53 10.94
C LEU A 117 -11.70 -20.03 11.75
N LEU A 118 -12.28 -18.91 11.35
CA LEU A 118 -13.45 -18.34 12.01
C LEU A 118 -14.70 -19.22 11.81
N GLU A 119 -14.87 -19.82 10.64
CA GLU A 119 -15.95 -20.78 10.36
C GLU A 119 -15.82 -22.02 11.23
N ILE A 120 -14.62 -22.60 11.34
CA ILE A 120 -14.34 -23.76 12.18
C ILE A 120 -14.58 -23.46 13.66
N ALA A 121 -14.22 -22.25 14.10
CA ALA A 121 -14.36 -21.79 15.48
C ALA A 121 -15.78 -21.32 15.84
N PHE A 122 -16.65 -21.12 14.85
CA PHE A 122 -17.97 -20.55 15.06
C PHE A 122 -18.87 -21.49 15.87
N ASP A 123 -19.36 -20.99 16.99
CA ASP A 123 -20.35 -21.69 17.83
C ASP A 123 -21.72 -21.01 17.66
N PRO A 124 -22.68 -21.64 16.95
CA PRO A 124 -23.99 -21.04 16.71
C PRO A 124 -24.81 -20.86 18.01
N LYS A 125 -24.49 -21.58 19.09
CA LYS A 125 -25.14 -21.41 20.39
C LYS A 125 -24.56 -20.22 21.16
N HIS A 126 -23.33 -19.83 20.85
CA HIS A 126 -22.61 -18.74 21.50
C HIS A 126 -21.89 -17.84 20.50
N PRO A 127 -22.62 -17.16 19.58
CA PRO A 127 -22.02 -16.41 18.47
C PRO A 127 -21.16 -15.21 18.88
N LYS A 128 -21.26 -14.76 20.15
CA LYS A 128 -20.44 -13.67 20.72
C LYS A 128 -19.24 -14.18 21.54
N LYS A 129 -19.04 -15.49 21.62
CA LYS A 129 -17.92 -16.08 22.37
C LYS A 129 -16.61 -15.61 21.74
N LYS A 130 -15.74 -15.04 22.56
CA LYS A 130 -14.39 -14.67 22.12
C LYS A 130 -13.64 -15.93 21.73
N ILE A 131 -13.14 -15.96 20.49
CA ILE A 131 -12.34 -17.07 19.98
C ILE A 131 -10.91 -16.89 20.47
N ASN A 132 -10.33 -17.95 21.04
CA ASN A 132 -8.90 -18.00 21.32
C ASN A 132 -8.18 -18.57 20.10
N LEU A 133 -7.54 -17.69 19.32
CA LEU A 133 -6.84 -18.08 18.10
C LEU A 133 -5.59 -18.93 18.40
N ASP A 134 -5.04 -18.88 19.62
CA ASP A 134 -3.92 -19.74 20.06
C ASP A 134 -4.37 -21.12 20.56
N ASN A 135 -5.67 -21.45 20.48
CA ASN A 135 -6.15 -22.76 20.90
C ASN A 135 -5.56 -23.87 20.01
N LYS A 136 -4.81 -24.80 20.63
CA LYS A 136 -4.11 -25.88 19.92
C LYS A 136 -5.05 -26.79 19.13
N GLU A 137 -6.19 -27.18 19.70
CA GLU A 137 -7.17 -28.05 19.04
C GLU A 137 -7.78 -27.35 17.81
N LEU A 138 -8.09 -26.06 17.93
CA LEU A 138 -8.60 -25.26 16.82
C LEU A 138 -7.58 -25.13 15.69
N GLN A 139 -6.31 -24.86 16.03
CA GLN A 139 -5.23 -24.77 15.05
C GLN A 139 -4.94 -26.13 14.39
N GLU A 140 -5.00 -27.22 15.14
CA GLU A 140 -4.87 -28.58 14.60
C GLU A 140 -6.02 -28.93 13.66
N LYS A 141 -7.25 -28.56 14.01
CA LYS A 141 -8.43 -28.74 13.16
C LYS A 141 -8.31 -27.95 11.86
N LEU A 142 -7.88 -26.68 11.92
CA LEU A 142 -7.61 -25.86 10.73
C LEU A 142 -6.54 -26.51 9.86
N LYS A 143 -5.41 -26.90 10.44
CA LYS A 143 -4.31 -27.53 9.71
C LYS A 143 -4.75 -28.79 8.95
N ASN A 144 -5.66 -29.56 9.52
CA ASN A 144 -6.12 -30.82 8.94
C ASN A 144 -7.19 -30.65 7.84
N THR A 145 -7.62 -29.43 7.49
CA THR A 145 -8.55 -29.24 6.35
C THR A 145 -7.83 -29.25 5.01
N ALA A 146 -8.56 -29.60 3.95
CA ALA A 146 -8.02 -29.61 2.60
C ALA A 146 -7.62 -28.18 2.16
N GLU A 147 -8.48 -27.21 2.45
CA GLU A 147 -8.29 -25.80 2.09
C GLU A 147 -7.01 -25.24 2.71
N TYR A 148 -6.70 -25.59 3.96
CA TYR A 148 -5.44 -25.16 4.60
C TYR A 148 -4.22 -25.64 3.82
N GLN A 149 -4.23 -26.91 3.41
CA GLN A 149 -3.12 -27.48 2.64
C GLN A 149 -3.01 -26.84 1.26
N GLU A 150 -4.13 -26.59 0.58
CA GLU A 150 -4.12 -25.94 -0.73
C GLU A 150 -3.64 -24.48 -0.65
N TYR A 151 -4.10 -23.68 0.33
CA TYR A 151 -3.60 -22.31 0.50
C TYR A 151 -2.13 -22.27 0.93
N LYS A 152 -1.68 -23.20 1.77
CA LYS A 152 -0.25 -23.33 2.11
C LYS A 152 0.58 -23.64 0.87
N GLU A 153 0.12 -24.54 0.00
CA GLU A 153 0.76 -24.84 -1.29
C GLU A 153 0.78 -23.61 -2.20
N ILE A 154 -0.31 -22.83 -2.27
CA ILE A 154 -0.34 -21.57 -3.02
C ILE A 154 0.67 -20.56 -2.48
N ILE A 155 0.76 -20.40 -1.16
CA ILE A 155 1.76 -19.50 -0.54
C ILE A 155 3.18 -19.97 -0.86
N GLU A 156 3.45 -21.27 -0.78
CA GLU A 156 4.75 -21.83 -1.18
C GLU A 156 5.05 -21.61 -2.66
N LEU A 157 4.06 -21.77 -3.55
CA LEU A 157 4.20 -21.52 -4.98
C LEU A 157 4.44 -20.02 -5.28
N LEU A 158 3.75 -19.12 -4.58
CA LEU A 158 3.97 -17.67 -4.67
C LEU A 158 5.41 -17.32 -4.31
N LEU A 159 5.89 -17.79 -3.15
CA LEU A 159 7.25 -17.55 -2.68
C LEU A 159 8.30 -18.12 -3.65
N ASN A 160 8.09 -19.34 -4.15
CA ASN A 160 8.96 -19.96 -5.16
C ASN A 160 8.99 -19.19 -6.49
N ASN A 161 7.93 -18.44 -6.83
CA ASN A 161 7.89 -17.59 -8.01
C ASN A 161 8.42 -16.17 -7.75
N GLY A 162 8.92 -15.87 -6.55
CA GLY A 162 9.52 -14.58 -6.22
C GLY A 162 8.57 -13.59 -5.54
N ALA A 163 7.50 -14.07 -4.89
CA ALA A 163 6.72 -13.21 -4.01
C ALA A 163 7.60 -12.68 -2.86
N ASP A 164 7.54 -11.38 -2.60
CA ASP A 164 8.18 -10.75 -1.45
C ASP A 164 7.23 -10.77 -0.25
N PRO A 165 7.53 -11.54 0.82
CA PRO A 165 6.66 -11.61 2.00
C PRO A 165 6.71 -10.35 2.88
N ASN A 166 7.59 -9.40 2.59
CA ASN A 166 7.78 -8.16 3.35
C ASN A 166 6.99 -6.97 2.80
N ILE A 167 6.20 -7.18 1.74
CA ILE A 167 5.28 -6.16 1.23
C ILE A 167 4.25 -5.85 2.31
N ILE A 168 4.05 -4.57 2.57
CA ILE A 168 3.10 -4.11 3.57
C ILE A 168 1.71 -3.97 2.94
N ILE A 169 0.70 -4.57 3.58
CA ILE A 169 -0.71 -4.25 3.35
C ILE A 169 -0.92 -2.77 3.72
N PRO A 170 -1.22 -1.88 2.76
CA PRO A 170 -1.25 -0.44 3.02
C PRO A 170 -2.15 -0.08 4.20
N SER A 171 -3.42 -0.49 4.16
CA SER A 171 -4.43 -0.10 5.15
C SER A 171 -4.15 -0.57 6.57
N LEU A 172 -3.36 -1.64 6.74
CA LEU A 172 -3.08 -2.25 8.03
C LEU A 172 -1.66 -1.96 8.53
N CYS A 173 -0.76 -1.55 7.63
CA CYS A 173 0.66 -1.43 7.93
C CYS A 173 1.19 -2.74 8.56
N LYS A 174 0.89 -3.86 7.90
CA LYS A 174 1.25 -5.23 8.31
C LYS A 174 1.85 -5.98 7.12
N THR A 175 2.83 -6.82 7.41
CA THR A 175 3.39 -7.83 6.50
C THR A 175 2.60 -9.13 6.59
N ALA A 176 2.88 -10.08 5.70
CA ALA A 176 2.32 -11.43 5.78
C ALA A 176 2.61 -12.10 7.15
N LEU A 177 3.81 -11.89 7.70
CA LEU A 177 4.21 -12.46 8.99
C LEU A 177 3.40 -11.88 10.16
N ASP A 178 3.07 -10.58 10.12
CA ASP A 178 2.19 -9.95 11.12
C ASP A 178 0.77 -10.56 11.12
N THR A 179 0.28 -10.94 9.94
CA THR A 179 -1.00 -11.64 9.80
C THR A 179 -0.90 -13.05 10.39
N CYS A 180 0.17 -13.79 10.10
CA CYS A 180 0.42 -15.10 10.73
C CYS A 180 0.45 -15.04 12.25
N TYR A 181 1.07 -14.01 12.84
CA TYR A 181 1.04 -13.80 14.30
C TYR A 181 -0.35 -13.49 14.83
N SER A 182 -1.16 -12.73 14.08
CA SER A 182 -2.52 -12.35 14.49
C SER A 182 -3.48 -13.54 14.54
N TYR A 183 -3.26 -14.55 13.68
CA TYR A 183 -4.11 -15.74 13.55
C TYR A 183 -3.43 -17.05 13.97
N SER A 184 -2.20 -16.97 14.47
CA SER A 184 -1.42 -18.09 15.02
C SER A 184 -1.11 -19.21 14.01
N TYR A 185 -0.91 -18.86 12.74
CA TYR A 185 -0.58 -19.81 11.66
C TYR A 185 0.86 -20.32 11.72
N LYS A 186 1.19 -21.17 12.68
CA LYS A 186 2.58 -21.59 12.98
C LYS A 186 3.35 -22.26 11.83
N GLU A 187 2.69 -23.06 11.00
CA GLU A 187 3.39 -23.67 9.86
C GLU A 187 3.69 -22.67 8.74
N ILE A 188 2.76 -21.75 8.49
CA ILE A 188 2.95 -20.70 7.47
C ILE A 188 3.95 -19.66 7.98
N GLU A 189 3.93 -19.33 9.28
CA GLU A 189 4.97 -18.54 9.94
C GLU A 189 6.36 -19.15 9.66
N THR A 190 6.51 -20.46 9.90
CA THR A 190 7.76 -21.18 9.65
C THR A 190 8.15 -21.14 8.17
N LEU A 191 7.18 -21.26 7.26
CA LEU A 191 7.41 -21.15 5.81
C LEU A 191 7.89 -19.74 5.44
N LEU A 192 7.20 -18.68 5.85
CA LEU A 192 7.57 -17.30 5.55
C LEU A 192 8.96 -16.93 6.10
N LEU A 193 9.30 -17.39 7.31
CA LEU A 193 10.63 -17.17 7.90
C LEU A 193 11.76 -17.80 7.06
N LYS A 194 11.52 -18.94 6.38
CA LYS A 194 12.51 -19.53 5.44
C LYS A 194 12.78 -18.63 4.23
N TYR A 195 11.84 -17.75 3.89
CA TYR A 195 11.95 -16.76 2.82
C TYR A 195 12.29 -15.36 3.36
N ASN A 196 12.97 -15.29 4.52
CA ASN A 196 13.42 -14.03 5.13
C ASN A 196 12.28 -13.03 5.40
N ALA A 197 11.08 -13.52 5.67
CA ALA A 197 9.99 -12.65 6.10
C ALA A 197 10.30 -12.03 7.46
N VAL A 198 9.95 -10.76 7.61
CA VAL A 198 10.14 -9.97 8.81
C VAL A 198 8.82 -9.29 9.15
N SER A 199 8.49 -9.25 10.43
CA SER A 199 7.32 -8.54 10.93
C SER A 199 7.61 -7.03 10.90
N ALA A 200 6.72 -6.25 10.29
CA ALA A 200 6.77 -4.79 10.36
C ALA A 200 6.50 -4.29 11.79
N ARG A 201 5.88 -5.12 12.63
CA ARG A 201 5.57 -4.84 14.03
C ARG A 201 6.64 -5.28 15.01
N LYS A 202 7.73 -5.89 14.53
CA LYS A 202 8.86 -6.26 15.38
C LYS A 202 9.40 -5.01 16.06
N ASN A 203 9.50 -5.04 17.39
CA ASN A 203 10.08 -3.93 18.14
C ASN A 203 11.53 -3.71 17.70
N ILE A 204 11.87 -2.44 17.48
CA ILE A 204 13.22 -2.02 17.11
C ILE A 204 13.86 -1.43 18.36
N ASP A 205 15.07 -1.90 18.68
CA ASP A 205 15.90 -1.29 19.70
C ASP A 205 16.78 -0.23 19.04
N PHE A 206 16.46 1.03 19.31
CA PHE A 206 17.20 2.17 18.76
C PHE A 206 18.43 2.55 19.58
N THR A 207 18.72 1.91 20.72
CA THR A 207 19.79 2.33 21.64
C THR A 207 21.17 2.46 20.99
N ASN A 208 21.46 1.62 19.99
CA ASN A 208 22.74 1.64 19.26
C ASN A 208 22.70 2.45 17.96
N SER A 209 21.59 3.14 17.65
CA SER A 209 21.47 3.96 16.44
C SER A 209 22.03 5.37 16.68
N ASN A 210 22.78 5.91 15.72
CA ASN A 210 23.34 7.27 15.82
C ASN A 210 22.25 8.36 15.94
N ASN A 211 21.02 8.05 15.56
CA ASN A 211 19.84 8.89 15.64
C ASN A 211 18.79 8.38 16.65
N ALA A 212 19.21 7.63 17.67
CA ALA A 212 18.34 7.07 18.68
C ALA A 212 17.38 8.10 19.28
N SER A 213 17.88 9.32 19.52
CA SER A 213 17.09 10.44 20.05
C SER A 213 15.93 10.84 19.14
N ILE A 214 16.17 10.95 17.83
CA ILE A 214 15.15 11.33 16.84
C ILE A 214 14.08 10.24 16.78
N LEU A 215 14.50 8.98 16.65
CA LEU A 215 13.59 7.84 16.54
C LEU A 215 12.78 7.64 17.84
N GLN A 216 13.40 7.80 19.00
CA GLN A 216 12.71 7.74 20.29
C GLN A 216 11.73 8.90 20.47
N TYR A 217 12.10 10.11 20.06
CA TYR A 217 11.20 11.26 20.07
C TYR A 217 9.97 11.01 19.20
N LEU A 218 10.16 10.57 17.95
CA LEU A 218 9.05 10.21 17.06
C LEU A 218 8.21 9.07 17.64
N GLN A 219 8.83 8.04 18.20
CA GLN A 219 8.10 6.93 18.79
C GLN A 219 7.20 7.36 19.95
N ASN A 220 7.68 8.25 20.81
CA ASN A 220 6.92 8.74 21.96
C ASN A 220 5.81 9.72 21.56
N ASN A 221 6.04 10.58 20.56
CA ASN A 221 5.11 11.67 20.21
C ASN A 221 4.19 11.36 19.03
N VAL A 222 4.53 10.37 18.20
CA VAL A 222 3.74 9.95 17.02
C VAL A 222 3.13 8.58 17.25
N GLY A 223 3.95 7.59 17.61
CA GLY A 223 3.54 6.20 17.82
C GLY A 223 4.56 5.20 17.27
N GLN A 224 4.18 3.92 17.24
CA GLN A 224 5.09 2.82 16.88
C GLN A 224 5.75 3.04 15.50
N ILE A 225 7.08 3.12 15.49
CA ILE A 225 7.88 3.05 14.26
C ILE A 225 7.91 1.60 13.79
N LEU A 226 7.65 1.38 12.50
CA LEU A 226 7.61 0.06 11.89
C LEU A 226 9.03 -0.41 11.54
N ASN A 227 9.25 -1.72 11.66
CA ASN A 227 10.49 -2.38 11.26
C ASN A 227 10.56 -2.63 9.75
N THR A 228 10.30 -1.55 9.00
CA THR A 228 10.35 -1.52 7.54
C THR A 228 11.08 -0.25 7.11
N GLU A 229 12.04 -0.45 6.22
CA GLU A 229 12.87 0.62 5.66
C GLU A 229 12.76 0.58 4.14
N PHE A 230 12.56 1.76 3.55
CA PHE A 230 12.48 1.92 2.11
C PHE A 230 13.75 2.63 1.65
N ASN A 231 14.65 1.83 1.08
CA ASN A 231 15.92 2.31 0.54
C ASN A 231 15.72 2.89 -0.85
N SER A 232 16.37 4.02 -1.11
CA SER A 232 16.42 4.62 -2.44
C SER A 232 17.77 4.30 -3.09
N ASN A 233 17.76 3.84 -4.34
CA ASN A 233 18.99 3.72 -5.13
C ASN A 233 19.59 5.09 -5.52
N ARG A 234 18.84 6.19 -5.32
CA ARG A 234 19.21 7.54 -5.76
C ARG A 234 20.02 8.32 -4.73
N ILE A 235 19.85 8.01 -3.44
CA ILE A 235 20.49 8.74 -2.34
C ILE A 235 21.03 7.72 -1.36
N GLN A 236 22.37 7.64 -1.29
CA GLN A 236 23.04 6.83 -0.29
C GLN A 236 22.84 7.47 1.09
N ASP A 237 22.75 6.64 2.14
CA ASP A 237 22.64 7.04 3.56
C ASP A 237 21.33 7.66 4.03
N ILE A 238 20.31 7.79 3.17
CA ILE A 238 18.96 8.22 3.54
C ILE A 238 17.96 7.11 3.20
N THR A 239 17.20 6.68 4.20
CA THR A 239 16.10 5.73 4.03
C THR A 239 14.78 6.41 4.36
N LEU A 240 13.66 5.86 3.89
CA LEU A 240 12.34 6.25 4.38
C LEU A 240 11.85 5.21 5.38
N ARG A 241 11.15 5.67 6.41
CA ARG A 241 10.53 4.85 7.44
C ARG A 241 9.06 5.20 7.62
N LEU A 242 8.34 4.27 8.23
CA LEU A 242 6.95 4.47 8.62
C LEU A 242 6.78 4.46 10.12
N ALA A 243 5.88 5.32 10.62
CA ALA A 243 5.34 5.22 11.96
C ALA A 243 3.81 5.15 11.90
N LEU A 244 3.23 4.39 12.82
CA LEU A 244 1.81 4.50 13.10
C LEU A 244 1.53 5.77 13.89
N ILE A 245 0.44 6.44 13.55
CA ILE A 245 -0.08 7.54 14.36
C ILE A 245 -0.95 6.94 15.47
N GLU A 246 -0.52 7.10 16.72
CA GLU A 246 -1.21 6.58 17.88
C GLU A 246 -2.65 7.10 17.92
N LYS A 247 -3.60 6.25 18.30
CA LYS A 247 -5.04 6.56 18.38
C LYS A 247 -5.67 6.96 17.03
N ASN A 248 -4.96 6.84 15.91
CA ASN A 248 -5.52 7.05 14.57
C ASN A 248 -5.05 5.99 13.56
N SER A 249 -5.74 4.86 13.53
CA SER A 249 -5.43 3.74 12.64
C SER A 249 -5.63 4.02 11.14
N LYS A 250 -6.22 5.17 10.79
CA LYS A 250 -6.43 5.58 9.39
C LYS A 250 -5.26 6.37 8.82
N LEU A 251 -4.30 6.75 9.66
CA LEU A 251 -3.17 7.56 9.25
C LEU A 251 -1.86 6.87 9.60
N LYS A 252 -0.84 7.19 8.82
CA LYS A 252 0.55 6.82 9.07
C LYS A 252 1.46 8.00 8.76
N LEU A 253 2.63 8.00 9.38
CA LEU A 253 3.67 8.97 9.10
C LEU A 253 4.74 8.29 8.23
N LEU A 254 5.06 8.89 7.08
CA LEU A 254 6.24 8.55 6.27
C LEU A 254 7.30 9.61 6.55
N PHE A 255 8.53 9.21 6.86
CA PHE A 255 9.59 10.16 7.19
C PHE A 255 10.96 9.70 6.72
N THR A 256 11.88 10.64 6.54
CA THR A 256 13.28 10.35 6.22
C THR A 256 14.03 9.92 7.48
N ASP A 257 14.98 9.01 7.32
CA ASP A 257 15.97 8.64 8.32
C ASP A 257 17.36 8.79 7.69
N GLY A 258 18.13 9.75 8.21
CA GLY A 258 19.53 9.98 7.83
C GLY A 258 19.79 11.37 7.27
N LEU A 259 18.75 12.15 6.94
CA LEU A 259 18.91 13.51 6.42
C LEU A 259 19.52 14.45 7.48
N TYR A 260 19.34 14.13 8.77
CA TYR A 260 19.96 14.86 9.87
C TYR A 260 21.50 14.94 9.78
N LYS A 261 22.14 14.05 9.00
CA LYS A 261 23.60 14.07 8.78
C LYS A 261 24.06 15.22 7.87
N SER A 262 23.12 15.87 7.17
CA SER A 262 23.39 17.04 6.34
C SER A 262 23.62 18.29 7.18
N ASP A 263 24.22 19.33 6.58
CA ASP A 263 24.46 20.63 7.24
C ASP A 263 23.16 21.29 7.77
N SER A 264 22.02 20.94 7.20
CA SER A 264 20.69 21.44 7.59
C SER A 264 20.15 20.81 8.87
N MET A 265 20.72 19.70 9.35
CA MET A 265 20.33 19.00 10.59
C MET A 265 18.80 18.84 10.71
N CYS A 266 18.17 18.22 9.72
CA CYS A 266 16.71 18.07 9.69
C CYS A 266 16.25 16.70 9.20
N GLU A 267 15.01 16.34 9.52
CA GLU A 267 14.27 15.26 8.86
C GLU A 267 12.98 15.80 8.24
N LEU A 268 12.50 15.11 7.21
CA LEU A 268 11.27 15.43 6.49
C LEU A 268 10.20 14.38 6.82
N MET A 269 8.96 14.83 6.97
CA MET A 269 7.83 13.98 7.34
C MET A 269 6.60 14.29 6.48
N MET A 270 5.78 13.27 6.23
CA MET A 270 4.48 13.36 5.57
C MET A 270 3.45 12.52 6.31
N CYS A 271 2.31 13.12 6.66
CA CYS A 271 1.17 12.39 7.20
C CYS A 271 0.28 11.91 6.05
N LEU A 272 0.00 10.61 6.01
CA LEU A 272 -0.67 9.94 4.88
C LEU A 272 -1.85 9.12 5.37
N ASP A 273 -2.90 9.04 4.55
CA ASP A 273 -3.93 8.00 4.67
C ASP A 273 -3.28 6.60 4.63
N SER A 274 -3.72 5.69 5.50
CA SER A 274 -3.12 4.36 5.61
C SER A 274 -3.24 3.57 4.32
N TYR A 275 -4.28 3.79 3.52
CA TYR A 275 -4.49 3.10 2.24
C TYR A 275 -3.47 3.49 1.14
N ILE A 276 -2.66 4.53 1.33
CA ILE A 276 -1.65 4.94 0.35
C ILE A 276 -0.52 3.90 0.31
N ALA A 277 -0.28 3.28 -0.83
CA ALA A 277 0.83 2.36 -1.00
C ALA A 277 2.18 3.09 -0.89
N VAL A 278 3.13 2.48 -0.17
CA VAL A 278 4.48 3.04 0.11
C VAL A 278 5.58 2.00 -0.14
N ASN A 279 5.26 0.92 -0.85
CA ASN A 279 6.17 -0.21 -1.08
C ASN A 279 7.08 0.07 -2.29
N GLN A 280 8.13 0.85 -2.04
CA GLN A 280 9.06 1.34 -3.07
C GLN A 280 9.76 0.24 -3.89
N GLN A 281 9.93 -0.96 -3.31
CA GLN A 281 10.67 -2.06 -3.94
C GLN A 281 9.98 -2.64 -5.20
N LEU A 282 8.71 -2.29 -5.43
CA LEU A 282 7.89 -2.84 -6.51
C LEU A 282 7.23 -1.78 -7.39
N ILE A 283 7.54 -0.50 -7.18
CA ILE A 283 6.99 0.62 -7.94
C ILE A 283 8.14 1.29 -8.69
N ASP A 284 8.08 1.28 -10.02
CA ASP A 284 9.04 2.00 -10.86
C ASP A 284 9.13 3.47 -10.41
N SER A 285 10.34 4.04 -10.42
CA SER A 285 10.57 5.37 -9.86
C SER A 285 9.81 6.48 -10.59
N ASP A 286 9.46 6.27 -11.85
CA ASP A 286 8.68 7.18 -12.71
C ASP A 286 7.17 6.99 -12.56
N ASN A 287 6.71 5.92 -11.89
CA ASN A 287 5.30 5.69 -11.65
C ASN A 287 4.75 6.78 -10.71
N PRO A 288 3.67 7.49 -11.09
CA PRO A 288 3.15 8.60 -10.30
C PRO A 288 2.70 8.18 -8.89
N TYR A 289 2.33 6.92 -8.67
CA TYR A 289 1.98 6.41 -7.34
C TYR A 289 3.16 6.36 -6.36
N ASN A 290 4.38 6.57 -6.82
CA ASN A 290 5.57 6.78 -6.00
C ASN A 290 5.70 8.24 -5.49
N PHE A 291 4.74 9.12 -5.80
CA PHE A 291 4.77 10.57 -5.51
C PHE A 291 5.30 10.93 -4.13
N PHE A 292 4.71 10.40 -3.05
CA PHE A 292 5.06 10.82 -1.68
C PHE A 292 6.51 10.50 -1.32
N MET A 293 6.99 9.32 -1.73
CA MET A 293 8.36 8.92 -1.49
C MET A 293 9.33 9.68 -2.40
N ASN A 294 8.96 9.89 -3.67
CA ASN A 294 9.74 10.68 -4.61
C ASN A 294 9.93 12.12 -4.16
N VAL A 295 8.88 12.77 -3.63
CA VAL A 295 8.98 14.13 -3.11
C VAL A 295 9.97 14.20 -1.94
N LEU A 296 9.85 13.29 -0.96
CA LEU A 296 10.77 13.27 0.18
C LEU A 296 12.22 13.07 -0.27
N LEU A 297 12.46 12.13 -1.20
CA LEU A 297 13.79 11.88 -1.74
C LEU A 297 14.31 13.05 -2.57
N ASP A 298 13.53 13.63 -3.48
CA ASP A 298 13.96 14.73 -4.33
C ASP A 298 14.31 15.98 -3.50
N ILE A 299 13.54 16.27 -2.45
CA ILE A 299 13.86 17.35 -1.51
C ILE A 299 15.13 17.02 -0.72
N SER A 300 15.28 15.76 -0.27
CA SER A 300 16.49 15.31 0.45
C SER A 300 17.75 15.43 -0.42
N HIS A 301 17.64 15.11 -1.71
CA HIS A 301 18.73 15.28 -2.69
C HIS A 301 19.09 16.76 -2.85
N ASN A 302 18.08 17.63 -2.96
CA ASN A 302 18.28 19.07 -3.05
C ASN A 302 18.95 19.68 -1.79
N ILE A 303 18.58 19.20 -0.59
CA ILE A 303 19.22 19.64 0.66
C ILE A 303 20.68 19.18 0.71
N THR A 304 20.95 17.93 0.39
CA THR A 304 22.30 17.34 0.53
C THR A 304 23.27 17.80 -0.57
N THR A 305 22.81 17.82 -1.82
CA THR A 305 23.64 18.04 -3.02
C THR A 305 23.62 19.52 -3.43
N ASN A 306 22.44 20.12 -3.49
CA ASN A 306 22.27 21.52 -3.92
C ASN A 306 22.34 22.50 -2.75
N LYS A 307 22.59 22.01 -1.53
CA LYS A 307 22.78 22.80 -0.29
C LYS A 307 21.61 23.76 -0.02
N ILE A 308 20.40 23.35 -0.36
CA ILE A 308 19.19 24.10 -0.02
C ILE A 308 18.93 24.00 1.48
N THR A 309 18.75 25.15 2.13
CA THR A 309 18.39 25.23 3.56
C THR A 309 16.87 25.28 3.71
N PRO A 310 16.25 24.29 4.37
CA PRO A 310 14.82 24.30 4.66
C PRO A 310 14.43 25.46 5.58
N TYR A 311 13.24 26.03 5.38
CA TYR A 311 12.67 27.05 6.26
C TYR A 311 11.15 26.96 6.34
N GLU A 312 10.57 27.53 7.40
CA GLU A 312 9.12 27.48 7.64
C GLU A 312 8.34 28.25 6.56
N GLY A 313 7.38 27.58 5.93
CA GLY A 313 6.61 28.12 4.81
C GLY A 313 7.22 27.89 3.42
N MET A 314 8.35 27.16 3.31
CA MET A 314 8.92 26.81 2.00
C MET A 314 7.95 25.93 1.20
N ILE A 315 7.72 26.28 -0.07
CA ILE A 315 6.72 25.65 -0.95
C ILE A 315 7.40 24.78 -2.01
N PHE A 316 6.85 23.58 -2.20
CA PHE A 316 7.16 22.65 -3.27
C PHE A 316 5.90 22.40 -4.09
N ASP A 317 5.79 23.10 -5.23
CA ASP A 317 4.75 22.88 -6.22
C ASP A 317 5.36 22.36 -7.54
N GLN A 318 4.54 22.26 -8.58
CA GLN A 318 4.94 21.76 -9.89
C GLN A 318 6.06 22.58 -10.57
N ILE A 319 6.27 23.84 -10.14
CA ILE A 319 7.38 24.67 -10.64
C ILE A 319 8.69 24.22 -9.99
N CYS A 320 8.65 23.93 -8.69
CA CYS A 320 9.81 23.47 -7.93
C CYS A 320 10.17 22.01 -8.25
N LEU A 321 9.18 21.17 -8.57
CA LEU A 321 9.33 19.74 -8.82
C LEU A 321 8.74 19.35 -10.20
N PRO A 322 9.33 19.85 -11.31
CA PRO A 322 8.73 19.71 -12.65
C PRO A 322 8.66 18.26 -13.16
N ASN A 323 9.51 17.38 -12.63
CA ASN A 323 9.56 15.97 -13.02
C ASN A 323 8.59 15.09 -12.21
N ILE A 324 7.88 15.66 -11.22
CA ILE A 324 6.95 14.92 -10.38
C ILE A 324 5.52 15.27 -10.79
N LYS A 325 4.74 14.26 -11.18
CA LYS A 325 3.29 14.41 -11.42
C LYS A 325 2.58 14.54 -10.08
N PHE A 326 1.91 15.67 -9.85
CA PHE A 326 1.16 15.91 -8.61
C PHE A 326 -0.22 15.21 -8.61
N PRO A 327 -0.71 14.78 -7.44
CA PRO A 327 -2.10 14.37 -7.28
C PRO A 327 -3.07 15.48 -7.65
N LYS A 328 -4.21 15.13 -8.24
CA LYS A 328 -5.22 16.10 -8.72
C LYS A 328 -5.83 16.98 -7.62
N ASN A 329 -5.72 16.55 -6.36
CA ASN A 329 -6.41 17.14 -5.23
C ASN A 329 -5.53 18.07 -4.39
N ILE A 330 -4.29 18.34 -4.78
CA ILE A 330 -3.38 19.29 -4.14
C ILE A 330 -2.67 20.12 -5.19
N ASP A 331 -2.29 21.36 -4.84
CA ASP A 331 -1.49 22.22 -5.73
C ASP A 331 0.00 22.23 -5.34
N GLY A 332 0.32 21.82 -4.11
CA GLY A 332 1.69 21.82 -3.60
C GLY A 332 1.80 21.27 -2.19
N LEU A 333 3.03 21.26 -1.69
CA LEU A 333 3.43 20.88 -0.34
C LEU A 333 4.18 22.04 0.32
N MET A 334 3.98 22.25 1.61
CA MET A 334 4.61 23.34 2.37
C MET A 334 5.32 22.80 3.61
N LEU A 335 6.56 23.22 3.88
CA LEU A 335 7.23 22.88 5.12
C LEU A 335 6.65 23.67 6.29
N ILE A 336 6.30 22.96 7.35
CA ILE A 336 5.91 23.53 8.63
C ILE A 336 6.72 22.83 9.73
N ASP A 337 7.23 23.61 10.66
CA ASP A 337 7.86 23.11 11.89
C ASP A 337 6.75 22.64 12.85
N TYR A 338 6.20 21.47 12.53
CA TYR A 338 4.99 20.95 13.13
C TYR A 338 5.22 20.61 14.61
N GLN A 339 4.38 21.17 15.48
CA GLN A 339 4.51 21.01 16.92
C GLN A 339 3.80 19.74 17.35
N LEU A 340 4.58 18.68 17.51
CA LEU A 340 4.12 17.44 18.11
C LEU A 340 3.68 17.69 19.56
N SER A 341 2.61 17.02 20.00
CA SER A 341 2.07 17.21 21.35
C SER A 341 3.12 16.85 22.39
N LYS A 342 3.47 17.81 23.25
CA LYS A 342 4.49 17.67 24.30
C LYS A 342 4.11 16.55 25.27
N ASP A 343 4.95 15.53 25.38
CA ASP A 343 5.19 14.90 26.67
C ASP A 343 6.22 15.72 27.43
N ASP A 344 6.02 15.91 28.74
CA ASP A 344 6.87 16.69 29.65
C ASP A 344 8.28 16.08 29.87
N ASN A 345 8.59 14.95 29.22
CA ASN A 345 9.90 14.31 29.26
C ASN A 345 10.82 14.93 28.20
N ILE A 346 11.35 16.11 28.54
CA ILE A 346 12.42 16.76 27.79
C ILE A 346 13.68 15.92 27.96
N PHE A 347 13.96 15.04 26.99
CA PHE A 347 15.33 14.58 26.80
C PHE A 347 16.14 15.78 26.30
N GLU A 348 17.25 16.09 26.97
CA GLU A 348 18.22 17.07 26.47
C GLU A 348 18.84 16.50 25.18
N TYR A 349 18.31 16.91 24.04
CA TYR A 349 18.85 16.55 22.75
C TYR A 349 20.11 17.38 22.49
N THR A 350 21.24 16.70 22.27
CA THR A 350 22.56 17.32 22.14
C THR A 350 22.77 18.08 20.83
N ASN A 351 21.88 17.91 19.84
CA ASN A 351 21.84 18.65 18.58
C ASN A 351 20.37 18.92 18.20
N ASN A 352 20.02 20.17 17.90
CA ASN A 352 18.67 20.56 17.50
C ASN A 352 18.38 20.10 16.06
N VAL A 353 17.78 18.92 15.90
CA VAL A 353 17.28 18.45 14.62
C VAL A 353 15.86 18.96 14.38
N THR A 354 15.63 19.66 13.27
CA THR A 354 14.27 20.12 12.92
C THR A 354 13.49 19.02 12.20
N LEU A 355 12.26 18.77 12.62
CA LEU A 355 11.36 17.81 11.96
C LEU A 355 10.33 18.57 11.12
N TRP A 356 10.59 18.67 9.81
CA TRP A 356 9.71 19.39 8.90
C TRP A 356 8.58 18.52 8.40
N LEU A 357 7.34 18.92 8.67
CA LEU A 357 6.16 18.31 8.07
C LEU A 357 5.88 18.97 6.71
N LEU A 358 5.80 18.17 5.65
CA LEU A 358 5.27 18.61 4.36
C LEU A 358 3.74 18.56 4.39
N LEU A 359 3.14 19.74 4.54
CA LEU A 359 1.69 19.92 4.55
C LEU A 359 1.15 20.03 3.11
N PRO A 360 0.28 19.12 2.65
CA PRO A 360 -0.45 19.30 1.40
C PRO A 360 -1.39 20.50 1.46
N PHE A 361 -1.42 21.30 0.39
CA PHE A 361 -2.31 22.45 0.28
C PHE A 361 -2.92 22.59 -1.12
N ARG A 362 -4.02 23.34 -1.19
CA ARG A 362 -4.49 23.98 -2.42
C ARG A 362 -4.34 25.49 -2.30
N TYR A 363 -3.96 26.16 -3.38
CA TYR A 363 -3.90 27.60 -3.43
C TYR A 363 -5.29 28.19 -3.16
N PRO A 364 -5.38 29.26 -2.35
CA PRO A 364 -6.62 30.00 -2.18
C PRO A 364 -7.17 30.46 -3.54
N LYS A 365 -8.50 30.62 -3.64
CA LYS A 365 -9.14 31.23 -4.82
C LYS A 365 -8.62 32.64 -5.12
N THR A 366 -8.06 33.31 -4.13
CA THR A 366 -7.43 34.63 -4.23
C THR A 366 -6.03 34.59 -4.84
N GLY A 367 -5.52 33.42 -5.24
CA GLY A 367 -4.20 33.22 -5.84
C GLY A 367 -3.16 32.70 -4.85
N LYS A 368 -1.87 32.81 -5.24
CA LYS A 368 -0.73 32.35 -4.43
C LYS A 368 -0.65 33.06 -3.08
N PHE A 369 -0.02 32.41 -2.10
CA PHE A 369 0.16 33.00 -0.78
C PHE A 369 0.97 34.30 -0.86
N ASN A 370 0.46 35.37 -0.25
CA ASN A 370 1.26 36.51 0.19
C ASN A 370 1.72 36.28 1.63
N ALA A 371 2.65 37.11 2.12
CA ALA A 371 3.24 36.99 3.45
C ALA A 371 2.19 36.85 4.58
N GLN A 372 1.15 37.68 4.58
CA GLN A 372 0.12 37.65 5.62
C GLN A 372 -0.75 36.38 5.56
N THR A 373 -1.13 35.95 4.36
CA THR A 373 -1.91 34.73 4.17
C THR A 373 -1.10 33.47 4.50
N LEU A 374 0.20 33.48 4.18
CA LEU A 374 1.14 32.40 4.50
C LEU A 374 1.28 32.24 6.01
N GLU A 375 1.54 33.33 6.73
CA GLU A 375 1.68 33.32 8.18
C GLU A 375 0.43 32.79 8.88
N LYS A 376 -0.75 33.25 8.45
CA LYS A 376 -2.05 32.76 8.95
C LYS A 376 -2.23 31.27 8.67
N PHE A 377 -1.82 30.79 7.49
CA PHE A 377 -1.90 29.39 7.11
C PHE A 377 -0.98 28.53 7.99
N ILE A 378 0.29 28.91 8.12
CA ILE A 378 1.26 28.21 8.98
C ILE A 378 0.74 28.14 10.42
N LYS A 379 0.33 29.26 11.02
CA LYS A 379 -0.19 29.30 12.39
C LYS A 379 -1.41 28.39 12.59
N LYS A 380 -2.26 28.24 11.58
CA LYS A 380 -3.44 27.37 11.63
C LYS A 380 -3.05 25.88 11.68
N TYR A 381 -2.02 25.47 10.96
CA TYR A 381 -1.66 24.04 10.80
C TYR A 381 -0.51 23.58 11.70
N LYS A 382 0.31 24.48 12.21
CA LYS A 382 1.47 24.19 13.06
C LYS A 382 1.14 23.36 14.30
N THR A 383 -0.07 23.49 14.84
CA THR A 383 -0.57 22.71 15.99
C THR A 383 -1.87 21.96 15.67
N ALA A 384 -2.21 21.80 14.39
CA ALA A 384 -3.45 21.14 14.00
C ALA A 384 -3.37 19.64 14.23
N LYS A 385 -4.53 18.98 14.37
CA LYS A 385 -4.58 17.52 14.48
C LYS A 385 -4.11 16.84 13.19
N TRP A 386 -3.63 15.60 13.29
CA TRP A 386 -3.14 14.80 12.17
C TRP A 386 -4.11 14.73 10.98
N ASP A 387 -5.42 14.64 11.20
CA ASP A 387 -6.43 14.61 10.13
C ASP A 387 -6.48 15.90 9.30
N LYS A 388 -6.01 17.02 9.83
CA LYS A 388 -5.96 18.32 9.14
C LYS A 388 -4.68 18.56 8.38
N VAL A 389 -3.63 17.80 8.68
CA VAL A 389 -2.32 17.92 8.05
C VAL A 389 -1.96 16.71 7.18
N ALA A 390 -2.82 15.70 7.15
CA ALA A 390 -2.68 14.52 6.33
C ALA A 390 -3.04 14.79 4.87
N TYR A 391 -2.35 14.11 3.95
CA TYR A 391 -2.92 13.83 2.65
C TYR A 391 -3.95 12.71 2.79
N LEU A 392 -5.20 12.98 2.41
CA LEU A 392 -6.31 12.04 2.46
C LEU A 392 -6.75 11.65 1.05
N LEU A 393 -7.05 10.35 0.84
CA LEU A 393 -7.63 9.89 -0.41
C LEU A 393 -9.05 10.44 -0.56
N GLU A 394 -9.37 10.96 -1.75
CA GLU A 394 -10.73 11.37 -2.08
C GLU A 394 -11.63 10.15 -2.23
N LYS A 395 -12.88 10.27 -1.80
CA LYS A 395 -13.90 9.23 -1.96
C LYS A 395 -14.95 9.67 -2.97
N GLY A 396 -15.34 8.76 -3.85
CA GLY A 396 -16.46 8.96 -4.76
C GLY A 396 -17.80 8.84 -4.05
N GLU A 397 -18.89 9.06 -4.79
CA GLU A 397 -20.26 9.02 -4.26
C GLU A 397 -20.62 7.67 -3.62
N MET A 398 -20.08 6.58 -4.17
CA MET A 398 -20.27 5.21 -3.69
C MET A 398 -19.31 4.81 -2.56
N GLY A 399 -18.54 5.76 -2.01
CA GLY A 399 -17.61 5.55 -0.89
C GLY A 399 -16.28 4.89 -1.22
N GLY A 400 -16.07 4.42 -2.45
CA GLY A 400 -14.78 3.94 -2.96
C GLY A 400 -13.76 5.09 -3.13
N TYR A 401 -12.47 4.77 -3.03
CA TYR A 401 -11.41 5.76 -3.25
C TYR A 401 -11.30 6.12 -4.72
N LEU A 402 -11.19 7.42 -5.00
CA LEU A 402 -10.94 7.92 -6.34
C LEU A 402 -9.45 7.77 -6.70
N PRO A 403 -9.10 7.61 -7.99
CA PRO A 403 -7.72 7.65 -8.43
C PRO A 403 -7.04 8.95 -8.01
N ILE A 404 -5.81 8.82 -7.49
CA ILE A 404 -4.94 9.92 -7.06
C ILE A 404 -4.53 10.79 -8.26
N PHE A 405 -4.23 10.14 -9.39
CA PHE A 405 -3.81 10.76 -10.64
C PHE A 405 -4.89 10.59 -11.69
N GLU A 406 -4.94 11.53 -12.64
CA GLU A 406 -5.83 11.40 -13.80
C GLU A 406 -5.37 10.24 -14.69
N ASN A 407 -6.35 9.42 -15.13
CA ASN A 407 -6.15 8.37 -16.11
C ASN A 407 -5.86 9.01 -17.47
N THR A 408 -4.60 8.96 -17.91
CA THR A 408 -4.15 9.43 -19.24
C THR A 408 -4.69 8.60 -20.40
N ILE A 409 -5.40 7.49 -20.13
CA ILE A 409 -5.98 6.61 -21.16
C ILE A 409 -7.04 7.34 -22.01
N ARG A 410 -7.61 8.47 -21.53
CA ARG A 410 -8.61 9.23 -22.30
C ARG A 410 -8.02 10.17 -23.37
N GLU A 411 -6.71 10.40 -23.43
CA GLU A 411 -6.13 11.45 -24.28
C GLU A 411 -5.55 10.98 -25.62
N ASN A 412 -5.51 9.67 -25.90
CA ASN A 412 -4.97 9.12 -27.15
C ASN A 412 -6.03 8.39 -28.00
N ASN A 413 -7.17 9.04 -28.25
CA ASN A 413 -8.10 8.65 -29.31
C ASN A 413 -8.24 9.76 -30.36
#